data_AF-A0A285DPD0-F1
#
_entry.id   AF-A0A285DPD0-F1
#
_cell.length_a   1.000
_cell.length_b   1.000
_cell.length_c   1.000
_cell.angle_alpha   90.00
_cell.angle_beta   90.00
_cell.angle_gamma   90.00
#
_symmetry.space_group_name_H-M   'P 1'
#
loop_
_entity.id
_entity.type
_entity.pdbx_description
1 polymer ?
#
loop_
_entity_poly.entity_id
_entity_poly.type
_entity_poly.pdbx_seq_one_letter_code
_entity_poly.pdbx_strand_id
1 'polypeptide(L)'
;MPRASERRSAASQRHANTVRFVLFEARPAGLTFVQLIRSSELTPSQARAGLACLRDIIAERSWPPLIWTRKDGYRFCTDTAELQAYEIAIVREKLTEIRRFITAVVGPHAALQPKGRWIKHLNTQLGSVESTLDIIADFIDA
;
A
#
# COMPACT_ATOMS: atom_id res chain seq x y z
N MET A 1 -8.02 -4.70 6.02
CA MET A 1 -8.41 -3.42 5.41
C MET A 1 -9.92 -3.36 5.25
N PRO A 2 -10.58 -2.20 5.38
CA PRO A 2 -12.03 -2.07 5.18
C PRO A 2 -12.45 -2.54 3.78
N ARG A 3 -13.67 -3.06 3.63
CA ARG A 3 -14.19 -3.47 2.31
C ARG A 3 -14.42 -2.23 1.43
N ALA A 4 -14.32 -2.38 0.11
CA ALA A 4 -14.46 -1.25 -0.84
C ALA A 4 -15.78 -0.47 -0.66
N SER A 5 -16.88 -1.14 -0.32
CA SER A 5 -18.17 -0.51 0.00
C SER A 5 -18.13 0.33 1.29
N GLU A 6 -17.45 -0.15 2.33
CA GLU A 6 -17.31 0.56 3.61
C GLU A 6 -16.47 1.83 3.48
N ARG A 7 -15.46 1.82 2.59
CA ARG A 7 -14.58 2.97 2.29
C ARG A 7 -15.33 4.16 1.71
N ARG A 8 -16.48 3.97 1.08
CA ARG A 8 -17.30 5.04 0.47
C ARG A 8 -18.48 5.50 1.33
N SER A 9 -18.57 5.04 2.58
CA SER A 9 -19.60 5.54 3.51
C SER A 9 -19.41 7.04 3.81
N ALA A 10 -20.51 7.75 4.07
CA ALA A 10 -20.47 9.16 4.46
C ALA A 10 -19.60 9.42 5.69
N ALA A 11 -19.53 8.46 6.62
CA ALA A 11 -18.63 8.51 7.77
C ALA A 11 -17.15 8.46 7.35
N SER A 12 -16.78 7.52 6.47
CA SER A 12 -15.41 7.42 5.96
C SER A 12 -14.98 8.65 5.18
N GLN A 13 -15.89 9.28 4.45
CA GLN A 13 -15.61 10.54 3.74
C GLN A 13 -15.37 11.71 4.70
N ARG A 14 -16.12 11.80 5.80
CA ARG A 14 -15.83 12.78 6.87
C ARG A 14 -14.46 12.54 7.49
N HIS A 15 -14.13 11.28 7.80
CA HIS A 15 -12.81 10.92 8.33
C HIS A 15 -11.69 11.25 7.34
N ALA A 16 -11.88 10.99 6.04
CA ALA A 16 -10.92 11.35 4.99
C ALA A 16 -10.70 12.87 4.92
N ASN A 17 -11.76 13.68 5.05
CA ASN A 17 -11.65 15.14 5.08
C ASN A 17 -10.87 15.63 6.30
N THR A 18 -11.14 15.09 7.50
CA THR A 18 -10.38 15.42 8.72
C THR A 18 -8.91 15.03 8.58
N VAL A 19 -8.62 13.80 8.13
CA VAL A 19 -7.24 13.32 7.89
C VAL A 19 -6.53 14.22 6.89
N ARG A 20 -7.19 14.58 5.79
CA ARG A 20 -6.63 15.50 4.79
C ARG A 20 -6.30 16.85 5.40
N PHE A 21 -7.23 17.47 6.13
CA PHE A 21 -7.03 18.78 6.75
C PHE A 21 -5.80 18.78 7.67
N VAL A 22 -5.73 17.82 8.58
CA VAL A 22 -4.63 17.64 9.53
C VAL A 22 -3.28 17.42 8.82
N LEU A 23 -3.25 16.61 7.75
CA LEU A 23 -2.04 16.40 6.95
C LEU A 23 -1.62 17.65 6.18
N PHE A 24 -2.57 18.51 5.77
CA PHE A 24 -2.29 19.76 5.08
C PHE A 24 -1.66 20.81 6.02
N GLU A 25 -2.12 20.86 7.27
CA GLU A 25 -1.57 21.74 8.32
C GLU A 25 -0.16 21.32 8.75
N ALA A 26 0.13 20.02 8.76
CA ALA A 26 1.43 19.48 9.14
C ALA A 26 2.53 19.61 8.05
N ARG A 27 2.23 20.22 6.91
CA ARG A 27 3.22 20.36 5.83
C ARG A 27 4.35 21.33 6.25
N PRO A 28 5.62 21.01 5.92
CA PRO A 28 6.06 19.92 5.04
C PRO A 28 6.41 18.59 5.76
N ALA A 29 6.44 18.55 7.09
CA ALA A 29 7.06 17.47 7.88
C ALA A 29 6.32 16.12 7.85
N GLY A 30 5.02 16.10 7.55
CA GLY A 30 4.20 14.88 7.60
C GLY A 30 3.81 14.47 9.02
N LEU A 31 3.05 13.38 9.16
CA LEU A 31 2.58 12.89 10.47
C LEU A 31 2.71 11.37 10.60
N THR A 32 3.33 10.91 11.69
CA THR A 32 3.24 9.50 12.08
C THR A 32 1.79 9.10 12.36
N PHE A 33 1.49 7.79 12.34
CA PHE A 33 0.12 7.33 12.63
C PHE A 33 -0.38 7.77 14.01
N VAL A 34 0.51 7.81 15.01
CA VAL A 34 0.19 8.26 16.37
C VAL A 34 -0.12 9.75 16.40
N GLN A 35 0.68 10.58 15.72
CA GLN A 35 0.41 12.01 15.61
C GLN A 35 -0.87 12.27 14.84
N LEU A 36 -1.12 11.55 13.74
CA LEU A 36 -2.35 11.66 12.96
C LEU A 36 -3.59 11.38 13.82
N ILE A 37 -3.57 10.30 14.63
CA ILE A 37 -4.66 9.99 15.57
C ILE A 37 -4.88 11.14 16.55
N ARG A 38 -3.81 11.65 17.17
CA ARG A 38 -3.90 12.72 18.16
C ARG A 38 -4.43 14.02 17.55
N SER A 39 -3.94 14.42 16.38
CA SER A 39 -4.33 15.67 15.72
C SER A 39 -5.71 15.61 15.06
N SER A 40 -6.18 14.42 14.67
CA SER A 40 -7.52 14.26 14.06
C SER A 40 -8.61 13.90 15.05
N GLU A 41 -8.25 13.58 16.30
CA GLU A 41 -9.16 13.05 17.33
C GLU A 41 -9.94 11.79 16.90
N LEU A 42 -9.48 11.12 15.85
CA LEU A 42 -10.09 9.90 15.34
C LEU A 42 -9.56 8.68 16.08
N THR A 43 -10.41 7.67 16.27
CA THR A 43 -9.95 6.37 16.74
C THR A 43 -9.04 5.71 15.69
N PRO A 44 -8.16 4.75 16.08
CA PRO A 44 -7.28 4.08 15.13
C PRO A 44 -8.00 3.36 13.97
N SER A 45 -9.24 2.90 14.17
CA SER A 45 -10.03 2.27 13.10
C SER A 45 -10.57 3.33 12.13
N GLN A 46 -11.10 4.44 12.65
CA GLN A 46 -11.60 5.57 11.85
C GLN A 46 -10.48 6.23 11.05
N ALA A 47 -9.30 6.44 11.64
CA ALA A 47 -8.14 6.99 10.94
C ALA A 47 -7.70 6.10 9.77
N ARG A 48 -7.69 4.76 9.95
CA ARG A 48 -7.40 3.81 8.85
C ARG A 48 -8.48 3.83 7.76
N ALA A 49 -9.75 3.91 8.14
CA ALA A 49 -10.85 4.03 7.18
C ALA A 49 -10.75 5.35 6.39
N GLY A 50 -10.46 6.46 7.07
CA GLY A 50 -10.24 7.77 6.47
C GLY A 50 -9.04 7.78 5.53
N LEU A 51 -7.90 7.19 5.91
CA LEU A 51 -6.73 7.04 5.04
C LEU A 51 -7.00 6.18 3.81
N ALA A 52 -7.83 5.14 3.92
CA ALA A 52 -8.21 4.30 2.79
C ALA A 52 -9.14 5.08 1.83
N CYS A 53 -10.18 5.71 2.36
CA CYS A 53 -11.10 6.55 1.59
C CYS A 53 -10.37 7.74 0.93
N LEU A 54 -9.42 8.36 1.63
CA LEU A 54 -8.62 9.46 1.10
C LEU A 54 -7.77 9.02 -0.11
N ARG A 55 -7.20 7.82 -0.10
CA ARG A 55 -6.48 7.28 -1.27
C ARG A 55 -7.40 7.10 -2.47
N ASP A 56 -8.62 6.63 -2.26
CA ASP A 56 -9.62 6.50 -3.32
C ASP A 56 -9.96 7.89 -3.90
N ILE A 57 -10.17 8.90 -3.05
CA ILE A 57 -10.43 10.29 -3.46
C ILE A 57 -9.24 10.90 -4.23
N ILE A 58 -8.01 10.62 -3.79
CA ILE A 58 -6.80 11.10 -4.46
C ILE A 58 -6.75 10.57 -5.89
N ALA A 59 -7.02 9.28 -6.09
CA ALA A 59 -7.05 8.66 -7.41
C ALA A 59 -8.15 9.27 -8.30
N GLU A 60 -9.36 9.47 -7.76
CA GLU A 60 -10.47 10.08 -8.51
C GLU A 60 -10.21 11.53 -8.92
N ARG A 61 -9.52 12.29 -8.07
CA ARG A 61 -9.30 13.74 -8.27
C ARG A 61 -7.93 14.09 -8.85
N SER A 62 -7.09 13.10 -9.13
CA SER A 62 -5.71 13.30 -9.58
C SER A 62 -4.92 14.22 -8.64
N TRP A 63 -5.10 14.06 -7.33
CA TRP A 63 -4.37 14.82 -6.32
C TRP A 63 -2.96 14.25 -6.12
N PRO A 64 -2.04 15.02 -5.50
CA PRO A 64 -0.76 14.49 -5.10
C PRO A 64 -0.91 13.18 -4.31
N PRO A 65 -0.10 12.15 -4.61
CA PRO A 65 -0.16 10.87 -3.90
C PRO A 65 0.17 11.02 -2.42
N LEU A 66 -0.50 10.19 -1.62
CA LEU A 66 -0.27 10.06 -0.18
C LEU A 66 0.68 8.88 0.08
N ILE A 67 1.92 9.19 0.43
CA ILE A 67 2.93 8.20 0.79
C ILE A 67 3.09 8.09 2.31
N TRP A 68 3.72 7.00 2.74
CA TRP A 68 4.13 6.83 4.13
C TRP A 68 5.60 6.39 4.18
N THR A 69 6.44 7.14 4.87
CA THR A 69 7.81 6.72 5.19
C THR A 69 7.95 6.55 6.69
N ARG A 70 8.90 5.71 7.12
CA ARG A 70 9.20 5.56 8.55
C ARG A 70 9.74 6.85 9.16
N LYS A 71 10.43 7.66 8.36
CA LYS A 71 11.09 8.91 8.77
C LYS A 71 10.08 10.05 8.93
N ASP A 72 9.23 10.24 7.93
CA ASP A 72 8.38 11.45 7.80
C ASP A 72 6.89 11.15 8.04
N GLY A 73 6.53 9.88 8.19
CA GLY A 73 5.14 9.46 8.36
C GLY A 73 4.32 9.65 7.09
N TYR A 74 3.01 9.88 7.27
CA TYR A 74 2.08 10.15 6.18
C TYR A 74 2.25 11.58 5.68
N ARG A 75 2.45 11.75 4.38
CA ARG A 75 2.49 13.05 3.73
C ARG A 75 2.11 12.98 2.25
N PHE A 76 1.61 14.10 1.75
CA PHE A 76 1.44 14.29 0.31
C PHE A 76 2.81 14.56 -0.32
N CYS A 77 3.14 13.82 -1.38
CA CYS A 77 4.40 13.98 -2.10
C CYS A 77 4.14 14.32 -3.57
N THR A 78 4.94 15.22 -4.10
CA THR A 78 4.93 15.64 -5.51
C THR A 78 6.30 15.46 -6.18
N ASP A 79 7.33 15.10 -5.41
CA ASP A 79 8.67 14.85 -5.92
C ASP A 79 8.71 13.47 -6.58
N THR A 80 8.97 13.44 -7.88
CA THR A 80 8.98 12.21 -8.67
C THR A 80 10.07 11.24 -8.23
N ALA A 81 11.24 11.73 -7.79
CA ALA A 81 12.34 10.87 -7.34
C ALA A 81 11.98 10.20 -6.01
N GLU A 82 11.35 10.94 -5.11
CA GLU A 82 10.87 10.37 -3.84
C GLU A 82 9.73 9.36 -4.06
N LEU A 83 8.82 9.65 -5.00
CA LEU A 83 7.74 8.74 -5.36
C LEU A 83 8.28 7.43 -5.94
N GLN A 84 9.21 7.51 -6.89
CA GLN A 84 9.86 6.32 -7.46
C GLN A 84 10.58 5.50 -6.39
N ALA A 85 11.31 6.15 -5.48
CA ALA A 85 11.96 5.46 -4.36
C ALA A 85 10.95 4.75 -3.44
N TYR A 86 9.81 5.40 -3.17
CA TYR A 86 8.72 4.80 -2.41
C TYR A 86 8.09 3.60 -3.13
N GLU A 87 7.83 3.72 -4.43
CA GLU A 87 7.26 2.65 -5.26
C GLU A 87 8.17 1.44 -5.31
N ILE A 88 9.48 1.63 -5.54
CA ILE A 88 10.48 0.56 -5.52
C ILE A 88 10.51 -0.13 -4.14
N ALA A 89 10.43 0.64 -3.05
CA ALA A 89 10.39 0.07 -1.70
C ALA A 89 9.16 -0.83 -1.48
N ILE A 90 7.98 -0.40 -1.96
CA ILE A 90 6.75 -1.21 -1.92
C ILE A 90 6.88 -2.46 -2.80
N VAL A 91 7.44 -2.33 -4.01
CA VAL A 91 7.68 -3.47 -4.91
C VAL A 91 8.56 -4.52 -4.25
N ARG A 92 9.65 -4.12 -3.58
CA ARG A 92 10.54 -5.03 -2.85
C ARG A 92 9.85 -5.75 -1.70
N GLU A 93 8.98 -5.07 -0.97
CA GLU A 93 8.15 -5.68 0.07
C GLU A 93 7.22 -6.75 -0.53
N LYS A 94 6.53 -6.44 -1.63
CA LYS A 94 5.63 -7.38 -2.30
C LYS A 94 6.34 -8.56 -2.94
N LEU A 95 7.52 -8.34 -3.51
CA LEU A 95 8.39 -9.41 -3.99
C LEU A 95 8.76 -10.38 -2.86
N THR A 96 9.09 -9.85 -1.68
CA THR A 96 9.40 -10.68 -0.50
C THR A 96 8.18 -11.48 -0.03
N GLU A 97 6.99 -10.86 0.03
CA GLU A 97 5.74 -11.54 0.37
C GLU A 97 5.42 -12.68 -0.61
N ILE A 98 5.57 -12.44 -1.92
CA ILE A 98 5.31 -13.43 -2.97
C ILE A 98 6.31 -14.59 -2.89
N ARG A 99 7.61 -14.31 -2.75
CA ARG A 99 8.65 -15.34 -2.57
C ARG A 99 8.35 -16.24 -1.39
N ARG A 100 7.96 -15.66 -0.26
CA ARG A 100 7.56 -16.42 0.93
C ARG A 100 6.30 -17.24 0.68
N PHE A 101 5.31 -16.69 -0.01
CA PHE A 101 4.10 -17.44 -0.33
C PHE A 101 4.38 -18.63 -1.26
N ILE A 102 5.21 -18.43 -2.30
CA ILE A 102 5.64 -19.50 -3.21
C ILE A 102 6.36 -20.60 -2.42
N THR A 103 7.40 -20.24 -1.66
CA THR A 103 8.27 -21.22 -0.99
C THR A 103 7.62 -21.91 0.20
N ALA A 104 6.83 -21.19 1.01
CA ALA A 104 6.27 -21.73 2.25
C ALA A 104 4.91 -22.41 2.07
N VAL A 105 4.17 -22.14 0.98
CA VAL A 105 2.80 -22.65 0.81
C VAL A 105 2.63 -23.34 -0.55
N VAL A 106 2.94 -22.65 -1.65
CA VAL A 106 2.65 -23.16 -3.00
C VAL A 106 3.55 -24.35 -3.35
N GLY A 107 4.84 -24.27 -3.04
CA GLY A 107 5.81 -25.35 -3.23
C GLY A 107 5.42 -26.64 -2.48
N PRO A 108 5.18 -26.57 -1.15
CA PRO A 108 4.67 -27.70 -0.39
C PRO A 108 3.35 -28.27 -0.93
N HIS A 109 2.40 -27.43 -1.33
CA HIS A 109 1.16 -27.89 -1.95
C HIS A 109 1.40 -28.60 -3.29
N ALA A 110 2.31 -28.08 -4.13
CA ALA A 110 2.67 -28.73 -5.39
C ALA A 110 3.29 -30.12 -5.16
N ALA A 111 4.07 -30.30 -4.08
CA ALA A 111 4.61 -31.59 -3.69
C ALA A 111 3.53 -32.59 -3.23
N LEU A 112 2.49 -32.11 -2.52
CA LEU A 112 1.35 -32.93 -2.11
C LEU A 112 0.44 -33.33 -3.28
N GLN A 113 0.36 -32.49 -4.32
CA GLN A 113 -0.46 -32.75 -5.50
C GLN A 113 0.30 -32.55 -6.83
N PRO A 114 1.27 -33.43 -7.18
CA PRO A 114 2.17 -33.21 -8.33
C PRO A 114 1.46 -33.19 -9.70
N LYS A 115 0.26 -33.76 -9.79
CA LYS A 115 -0.57 -33.77 -11.02
C LYS A 115 -1.71 -32.75 -10.98
N GLY A 116 -1.80 -31.93 -9.92
CA GLY A 116 -2.84 -30.92 -9.76
C GLY A 116 -2.68 -29.78 -10.77
N ARG A 117 -3.64 -29.62 -11.69
CA ARG A 117 -3.60 -28.55 -12.71
C ARG A 117 -3.67 -27.16 -12.09
N TRP A 118 -4.52 -26.98 -11.07
CA TRP A 118 -4.67 -25.71 -10.35
C TRP A 118 -3.36 -25.25 -9.71
N ILE A 119 -2.70 -26.11 -8.94
CA ILE A 119 -1.47 -25.73 -8.22
C ILE A 119 -0.30 -25.48 -9.18
N LYS A 120 -0.21 -26.22 -10.29
CA LYS A 120 0.76 -25.92 -11.36
C LYS A 120 0.51 -24.54 -11.95
N HIS A 121 -0.73 -24.24 -12.33
CA HIS A 121 -1.07 -22.93 -12.90
C HIS A 121 -0.77 -21.79 -11.91
N LEU A 122 -1.17 -21.94 -10.64
CA LEU A 122 -0.89 -20.96 -9.59
C LEU A 122 0.62 -20.72 -9.44
N ASN A 123 1.44 -21.78 -9.38
CA ASN A 123 2.89 -21.65 -9.24
C ASN A 123 3.51 -20.94 -10.45
N THR A 124 3.08 -21.27 -11.67
CA THR A 124 3.55 -20.59 -12.88
C THR A 124 3.19 -19.11 -12.89
N GLN A 125 1.95 -18.75 -12.55
CA GLN A 125 1.53 -17.35 -12.51
C GLN A 125 2.29 -16.56 -11.44
N LEU A 126 2.46 -17.12 -10.24
CA LEU A 126 3.23 -16.48 -9.18
C LEU A 126 4.71 -16.32 -9.54
N GLY A 127 5.32 -17.30 -10.20
CA GLY A 127 6.70 -17.18 -10.70
C GLY A 127 6.84 -16.08 -11.77
N SER A 128 5.84 -15.90 -12.63
CA SER A 128 5.81 -14.79 -13.59
C SER A 128 5.71 -13.43 -12.90
N VAL A 129 4.86 -13.31 -11.86
CA VAL A 129 4.75 -12.08 -11.05
C VAL A 129 6.07 -11.81 -10.31
N GLU A 130 6.67 -12.84 -9.71
CA GLU A 130 7.97 -12.74 -9.04
C GLU A 130 9.03 -12.18 -9.98
N SER A 131 9.20 -12.77 -11.17
CA SER A 131 10.19 -12.32 -12.15
C SER A 131 9.95 -10.88 -12.61
N THR A 132 8.68 -10.47 -12.79
CA THR A 132 8.35 -9.09 -13.18
C THR A 132 8.70 -8.10 -12.08
N LEU A 133 8.37 -8.42 -10.83
CA LEU A 133 8.68 -7.56 -9.69
C LEU A 133 10.19 -7.48 -9.42
N ASP A 134 10.95 -8.55 -9.70
CA ASP A 134 12.41 -8.57 -9.59
C ASP A 134 13.05 -7.55 -10.56
N ILE A 135 12.61 -7.56 -11.83
CA ILE A 135 13.06 -6.59 -12.85
C ILE A 135 12.76 -5.14 -12.40
N ILE A 136 11.57 -4.89 -11.85
CA ILE A 136 11.19 -3.55 -11.38
C ILE A 136 12.00 -3.16 -10.13
N ALA A 137 12.26 -4.10 -9.21
CA ALA A 137 13.02 -3.84 -7.99
C ALA A 137 14.51 -3.52 -8.25
N ASP A 138 15.02 -4.03 -9.37
CA ASP A 138 16.38 -3.79 -9.88
C ASP A 138 16.46 -2.56 -10.78
N PHE A 139 15.35 -1.88 -11.04
CA PHE A 139 15.32 -0.59 -11.71
C PHE A 139 15.93 0.49 -10.79
N ILE A 140 17.27 0.51 -10.74
CA ILE A 140 18.05 1.64 -10.24
C ILE A 140 18.32 2.50 -11.46
N ASP A 141 17.92 3.76 -11.41
CA ASP A 141 18.08 4.71 -12.52
C ASP A 141 19.50 4.61 -13.14
N ALA A 142 19.53 4.38 -14.46
CA ALA A 142 20.66 4.64 -15.32
C ALA A 142 20.80 6.15 -15.59
#